data_AF-A0A8C3KTG9-F1
#
_entry.id   AF-A0A8C3KTG9-F1
#
_cell.length_a   1.000
_cell.length_b   1.000
_cell.length_c   1.000
_cell.angle_alpha   90.00
_cell.angle_beta   90.00
_cell.angle_gamma   90.00
#
_symmetry.space_group_name_H-M   'P 1'
#
loop_
_entity.id
_entity.type
_entity.pdbx_description
1 polymer ?
#
loop_
_entity_poly.entity_id
_entity_poly.type
_entity_poly.pdbx_seq_one_letter_code
_entity_poly.pdbx_strand_id
1 'polypeptide(L)'
;MARVSEKVTVQCSWSMAQCFGSILHYCALSTHKTEGYQLILHYSRQMEQTCDDIDEMFSNLLGEMDMLTQSLGVETLPPPSPKVSNNEFSFTVGFKDLNESLSALEDKDLDALMADLVADINDVEQRTLQAQKTSSGNQQSTVTQPSRGLDDDIYSKSSPYVTITGHFGDDLPPPPPDPDLELPPPPPPPPPEPLTQEEREAQAKADKIKLALEKLKEAKVKKLVVKVHMYDNSTKSLMVDERQVTRDVLDNLFEKTHCDCNVDWCLYEMYPELQIERFFEDHENVVEVLSYWTRDTENKILFLEKSEKYALFKNPQNFYLANKGKNESKEMNDKNKEALLEESFCGTSVIVPELEGFLYLKEDGKKSWKRRYFLLRASGIYYVPKGKTKTSRDLACFIQFENINVYYGSQHKVKYKAPTDHCFVLKHPQIQKESQYIKYLCCDDQATLHQWVTGIRIAKYGRTLYDNYKCAVKKAGLSSHWTNQGTVEPAAPAGSLSAGAVQSNGQIPQIVRRSSAEFPETQKKVDAPEVQVSSY
;
A
#
# COMPACT_ATOMS: atom_id res chain seq x y z
N MET A 1 26.36 7.09 26.40
CA MET A 1 25.38 7.78 27.26
C MET A 1 25.61 7.53 28.75
N ALA A 2 25.72 6.28 29.24
CA ALA A 2 25.92 5.94 30.66
C ALA A 2 26.86 6.88 31.46
N ARG A 3 28.14 7.03 31.05
CA ARG A 3 29.14 7.92 31.71
C ARG A 3 28.80 9.43 31.74
N VAL A 4 27.72 9.86 31.08
CA VAL A 4 27.19 11.23 31.16
C VAL A 4 26.07 11.30 32.21
N SER A 5 25.14 10.34 32.20
CA SER A 5 24.12 10.18 33.23
C SER A 5 24.74 10.04 34.62
N GLU A 6 25.72 9.15 34.78
CA GLU A 6 26.45 8.90 36.02
C GLU A 6 27.10 10.18 36.60
N LYS A 7 27.65 11.05 35.74
CA LYS A 7 28.18 12.36 36.16
C LYS A 7 27.09 13.34 36.58
N VAL A 8 25.98 13.41 35.85
CA VAL A 8 24.85 14.29 36.18
C VAL A 8 24.23 13.88 37.52
N THR A 9 23.99 12.59 37.75
CA THR A 9 23.44 12.08 39.02
C THR A 9 24.35 12.45 40.20
N VAL A 10 25.66 12.14 40.12
CA VAL A 10 26.61 12.46 41.20
C VAL A 10 26.69 13.97 41.46
N GLN A 11 26.66 14.80 40.42
CA GLN A 11 26.74 16.26 40.57
C GLN A 11 25.44 16.85 41.16
N CYS A 12 24.27 16.30 40.84
CA CYS A 12 23.00 16.62 41.50
C CYS A 12 23.00 16.20 42.98
N SER A 13 23.47 14.98 43.30
CA SER A 13 23.56 14.49 44.69
C SER A 13 24.48 15.38 45.55
N TRP A 14 25.63 15.80 45.02
CA TRP A 14 26.52 16.74 45.73
C TRP A 14 25.87 18.11 45.96
N SER A 15 25.15 18.64 44.98
CA SER A 15 24.44 19.92 45.13
C SER A 15 23.30 19.84 46.15
N MET A 16 22.53 18.74 46.16
CA MET A 16 21.49 18.51 47.18
C MET A 16 22.07 18.33 48.58
N ALA A 17 23.20 17.62 48.72
CA ALA A 17 23.88 17.46 50.01
C ALA A 17 24.37 18.80 50.60
N GLN A 18 24.86 19.72 49.75
CA GLN A 18 25.25 21.07 50.18
C GLN A 18 24.03 21.92 50.61
N CYS A 19 22.90 21.82 49.90
CA CYS A 19 21.65 22.45 50.33
C CYS A 19 21.15 21.88 51.67
N PHE A 20 21.14 20.55 51.84
CA PHE A 20 20.72 19.90 53.08
C PHE A 20 21.60 20.28 54.28
N GLY A 21 22.92 20.27 54.10
CA GLY A 21 23.86 20.71 55.14
C GLY A 21 23.62 22.17 55.56
N SER A 22 23.34 23.05 54.60
CA SER A 22 23.03 24.46 54.86
C SER A 22 21.71 24.64 55.62
N ILE A 23 20.66 23.91 55.23
CA ILE A 23 19.34 23.95 55.88
C ILE A 23 19.40 23.39 57.31
N LEU A 24 20.08 22.26 57.51
CA LEU A 24 20.28 21.67 58.84
C LEU A 24 21.05 22.61 59.78
N HIS A 25 22.08 23.31 59.27
CA HIS A 25 22.83 24.29 60.06
C HIS A 25 21.95 25.50 60.46
N TYR A 26 21.08 25.97 59.56
CA TYR A 26 20.16 27.06 59.83
C TYR A 26 19.06 26.67 60.84
N CYS A 27 18.53 25.45 60.76
CA CYS A 27 17.55 24.92 61.73
C CYS A 27 18.17 24.67 63.11
N ALA A 28 19.43 24.24 63.19
CA ALA A 28 20.12 23.98 64.47
C ALA A 28 20.32 25.26 65.32
N LEU A 29 20.41 26.43 64.68
CA LEU A 29 20.58 27.72 65.34
C LEU A 29 19.26 28.34 65.86
N SER A 30 18.10 27.79 65.49
CA SER A 30 16.78 28.34 65.84
C SER A 30 16.01 27.44 66.81
N THR A 31 16.45 27.40 68.06
CA THR A 31 15.85 26.54 69.11
C THR A 31 14.46 27.02 69.54
N HIS A 32 13.41 26.25 69.22
CA HIS A 32 12.47 25.65 70.19
C HIS A 32 11.17 25.14 69.52
N LYS A 33 11.09 23.84 69.23
CA LYS A 33 9.91 22.95 69.44
C LYS A 33 10.09 21.59 68.75
N THR A 34 9.54 20.55 69.36
CA THR A 34 9.52 19.16 68.84
C THR A 34 8.74 19.01 67.53
N GLU A 35 7.85 19.96 67.24
CA GLU A 35 7.01 20.02 66.03
C GLU A 35 7.85 20.16 64.75
N GLY A 36 8.96 20.92 64.78
CA GLY A 36 9.83 21.13 63.62
C GLY A 36 10.52 19.85 63.14
N TYR A 37 10.98 19.00 64.07
CA TYR A 37 11.58 17.70 63.73
C TYR A 37 10.56 16.72 63.13
N GLN A 38 9.31 16.74 63.61
CA GLN A 38 8.24 15.93 63.01
C GLN A 38 7.90 16.40 61.59
N LEU A 39 7.89 17.71 61.34
CA LEU A 39 7.67 18.27 60.00
C LEU A 39 8.81 17.88 59.04
N ILE A 40 10.08 17.97 59.49
CA ILE A 40 11.25 17.56 58.69
C ILE A 40 11.20 16.05 58.40
N LEU A 41 10.87 15.20 59.38
CA LEU A 41 10.72 13.77 59.16
C LEU A 41 9.56 13.45 58.20
N HIS A 42 8.44 14.17 58.27
CA HIS A 42 7.34 14.04 57.31
C HIS A 42 7.78 14.40 55.90
N TYR A 43 8.43 15.56 55.69
CA TYR A 43 8.93 15.95 54.37
C TYR A 43 10.04 15.04 53.85
N SER A 44 10.94 14.55 54.71
CA SER A 44 11.98 13.59 54.30
C SER A 44 11.36 12.28 53.82
N ARG A 45 10.39 11.74 54.57
CA ARG A 45 9.68 10.51 54.22
C ARG A 45 8.79 10.67 52.99
N GLN A 46 8.24 11.87 52.79
CA GLN A 46 7.48 12.22 51.60
C GLN A 46 8.39 12.40 50.38
N MET A 47 9.64 12.86 50.55
CA MET A 47 10.64 12.85 49.49
C MET A 47 11.14 11.43 49.17
N GLU A 48 11.39 10.59 50.18
CA GLU A 48 11.71 9.16 49.99
C GLU A 48 10.59 8.49 49.19
N GLN A 49 9.33 8.68 49.58
CA GLN A 49 8.17 8.21 48.83
C GLN A 49 8.19 8.71 47.37
N THR A 50 8.42 10.01 47.11
CA THR A 50 8.51 10.49 45.72
C THR A 50 9.75 10.00 44.96
N CYS A 51 10.83 9.60 45.64
CA CYS A 51 11.98 8.97 44.99
C CYS A 51 11.66 7.52 44.63
N ASP A 52 11.03 6.76 45.54
CA ASP A 52 10.52 5.42 45.27
C ASP A 52 9.48 5.45 44.13
N ASP A 53 8.55 6.42 44.13
CA ASP A 53 7.56 6.62 43.05
C ASP A 53 8.27 6.97 41.70
N ILE A 54 9.36 7.73 41.73
CA ILE A 54 10.16 8.09 40.54
C ILE A 54 10.97 6.89 40.03
N ASP A 55 11.58 6.09 40.92
CA ASP A 55 12.29 4.88 40.55
C ASP A 55 11.32 3.77 40.12
N GLU A 56 10.08 3.75 40.60
CA GLU A 56 9.00 2.94 40.04
C GLU A 56 8.62 3.44 38.64
N MET A 57 8.48 4.76 38.41
CA MET A 57 8.27 5.31 37.06
C MET A 57 9.42 4.98 36.10
N PHE A 58 10.68 5.04 36.54
CA PHE A 58 11.83 4.63 35.73
C PHE A 58 11.87 3.12 35.50
N SER A 59 11.51 2.31 36.49
CA SER A 59 11.40 0.85 36.35
C SER A 59 10.28 0.45 35.39
N ASN A 60 9.14 1.13 35.45
CA ASN A 60 8.03 0.99 34.52
C ASN A 60 8.43 1.44 33.11
N LEU A 61 9.14 2.57 32.95
CA LEU A 61 9.62 3.05 31.64
C LEU A 61 10.70 2.13 31.03
N LEU A 62 11.59 1.59 31.85
CA LEU A 62 12.56 0.56 31.43
C LEU A 62 11.86 -0.75 31.07
N GLY A 63 10.81 -1.13 31.81
CA GLY A 63 9.93 -2.26 31.50
C GLY A 63 9.14 -2.05 30.21
N GLU A 64 8.66 -0.85 29.92
CA GLU A 64 8.03 -0.48 28.65
C GLU A 64 9.03 -0.50 27.49
N MET A 65 10.28 -0.04 27.72
CA MET A 65 11.34 -0.12 26.72
C MET A 65 11.78 -1.57 26.43
N ASP A 66 11.86 -2.43 27.45
CA ASP A 66 12.11 -3.86 27.27
C ASP A 66 10.91 -4.56 26.61
N MET A 67 9.67 -4.23 26.99
CA MET A 67 8.47 -4.69 26.30
C MET A 67 8.40 -4.23 24.83
N LEU A 68 8.85 -3.02 24.51
CA LEU A 68 9.02 -2.55 23.12
C LEU A 68 10.11 -3.36 22.39
N THR A 69 11.22 -3.65 23.06
CA THR A 69 12.31 -4.48 22.53
C THR A 69 11.87 -5.93 22.29
N GLN A 70 11.03 -6.49 23.16
CA GLN A 70 10.43 -7.83 23.02
C GLN A 70 9.26 -7.85 22.01
N SER A 71 8.56 -6.72 21.82
CA SER A 71 7.53 -6.54 20.79
C SER A 71 8.14 -6.41 19.38
N LEU A 72 9.33 -5.78 19.28
CA LEU A 72 10.23 -5.89 18.13
C LEU A 72 10.87 -7.28 18.00
N GLY A 73 10.87 -8.07 19.09
CA GLY A 73 11.49 -9.39 19.22
C GLY A 73 10.83 -10.52 18.42
N VAL A 74 9.76 -10.25 17.67
CA VAL A 74 9.42 -11.06 16.49
C VAL A 74 10.25 -10.55 15.32
N GLU A 75 11.55 -10.88 15.33
CA GLU A 75 12.38 -10.77 14.13
C GLU A 75 11.63 -11.44 12.96
N THR A 76 11.27 -10.70 11.92
CA THR A 76 10.59 -11.25 10.73
C THR A 76 11.58 -11.75 9.68
N LEU A 77 12.87 -11.52 9.90
CA LEU A 77 14.01 -11.92 9.08
C LEU A 77 15.15 -12.39 10.01
N PRO A 78 15.98 -13.36 9.60
CA PRO A 78 17.20 -13.69 10.33
C PRO A 78 18.18 -12.50 10.35
N PRO A 79 19.09 -12.43 11.35
CA PRO A 79 20.09 -11.36 11.43
C PRO A 79 20.95 -11.29 10.15
N PRO A 80 21.31 -10.07 9.69
CA PRO A 80 21.86 -9.86 8.36
C PRO A 80 23.23 -10.54 8.17
N SER A 81 23.29 -11.46 7.21
CA SER A 81 24.55 -11.97 6.66
C SER A 81 25.35 -10.86 5.97
N PRO A 82 26.69 -10.97 5.88
CA PRO A 82 27.52 -9.93 5.29
C PRO A 82 27.12 -9.65 3.84
N LYS A 83 27.05 -8.37 3.48
CA LYS A 83 26.55 -7.87 2.19
C LYS A 83 27.36 -8.41 1.01
N VAL A 84 26.89 -9.48 0.40
CA VAL A 84 27.22 -9.82 -1.00
C VAL A 84 26.55 -8.77 -1.89
N SER A 85 27.30 -8.21 -2.84
CA SER A 85 26.78 -7.25 -3.80
C SER A 85 25.95 -7.97 -4.88
N ASN A 86 24.65 -8.14 -4.61
CA ASN A 86 23.68 -8.70 -5.56
C ASN A 86 23.41 -7.73 -6.74
N ASN A 87 24.40 -7.57 -7.62
CA ASN A 87 24.28 -6.83 -8.88
C ASN A 87 23.73 -7.70 -10.04
N GLU A 88 23.54 -9.00 -9.82
CA GLU A 88 23.04 -9.93 -10.84
C GLU A 88 21.49 -9.93 -10.88
N PHE A 89 20.94 -8.88 -11.48
CA PHE A 89 19.50 -8.67 -11.67
C PHE A 89 18.92 -9.68 -12.68
N SER A 90 17.76 -10.29 -12.38
CA SER A 90 17.11 -11.20 -13.33
C SER A 90 16.24 -10.42 -14.31
N PHE A 91 16.66 -10.37 -15.57
CA PHE A 91 15.91 -9.72 -16.66
C PHE A 91 14.69 -10.53 -17.14
N THR A 92 14.47 -11.73 -16.59
CA THR A 92 13.38 -12.63 -16.96
C THR A 92 12.74 -13.29 -15.76
N VAL A 93 11.42 -13.56 -15.84
CA VAL A 93 10.67 -14.34 -14.84
C VAL A 93 9.79 -15.37 -15.55
N GLY A 94 10.00 -16.66 -15.20
CA GLY A 94 9.27 -17.79 -15.78
C GLY A 94 9.85 -18.38 -17.08
N PHE A 95 11.08 -18.00 -17.46
CA PHE A 95 11.81 -18.51 -18.61
C PHE A 95 13.14 -19.13 -18.17
N LYS A 96 13.73 -20.01 -18.99
CA LYS A 96 15.06 -20.60 -18.73
C LYS A 96 16.19 -19.59 -18.96
N ASP A 97 16.02 -18.71 -19.94
CA ASP A 97 17.00 -17.73 -20.37
C ASP A 97 16.34 -16.53 -21.10
N LEU A 98 17.16 -15.51 -21.36
CA LEU A 98 16.72 -14.27 -22.00
C LEU A 98 16.27 -14.48 -23.46
N ASN A 99 16.87 -15.43 -24.19
CA ASN A 99 16.53 -15.71 -25.58
C ASN A 99 15.16 -16.39 -25.68
N GLU A 100 14.86 -17.37 -24.81
CA GLU A 100 13.50 -17.94 -24.68
C GLU A 100 12.48 -16.81 -24.44
N SER A 101 12.78 -15.89 -23.52
CA SER A 101 11.84 -14.81 -23.17
C SER A 101 11.58 -13.82 -24.30
N LEU A 102 12.62 -13.38 -25.00
CA LEU A 102 12.48 -12.42 -26.10
C LEU A 102 11.79 -13.05 -27.30
N SER A 103 12.04 -14.35 -27.56
CA SER A 103 11.35 -15.12 -28.61
C SER A 103 9.87 -15.40 -28.33
N ALA A 104 9.39 -15.09 -27.12
CA ALA A 104 8.02 -15.36 -26.68
C ALA A 104 7.18 -14.08 -26.48
N LEU A 105 7.74 -12.89 -26.77
CA LEU A 105 6.99 -11.63 -26.85
C LEU A 105 6.13 -11.59 -28.13
N GLU A 106 5.06 -10.79 -28.11
CA GLU A 106 4.29 -10.48 -29.32
C GLU A 106 5.05 -9.43 -30.16
N ASP A 107 5.01 -9.50 -31.50
CA ASP A 107 5.79 -8.64 -32.41
C ASP A 107 5.73 -7.14 -32.05
N LYS A 108 4.53 -6.63 -31.70
CA LYS A 108 4.29 -5.24 -31.24
C LYS A 108 5.14 -4.86 -30.02
N ASP A 109 5.32 -5.78 -29.07
CA ASP A 109 6.08 -5.54 -27.84
C ASP A 109 7.59 -5.60 -28.12
N LEU A 110 8.01 -6.46 -29.05
CA LEU A 110 9.39 -6.55 -29.51
C LEU A 110 9.80 -5.32 -30.33
N ASP A 111 8.93 -4.84 -31.22
CA ASP A 111 9.11 -3.58 -31.96
C ASP A 111 9.21 -2.38 -31.01
N ALA A 112 8.41 -2.36 -29.94
CA ALA A 112 8.50 -1.33 -28.90
C ALA A 112 9.85 -1.38 -28.15
N LEU A 113 10.34 -2.57 -27.77
CA LEU A 113 11.68 -2.73 -27.20
C LEU A 113 12.76 -2.21 -28.15
N MET A 114 12.66 -2.55 -29.44
CA MET A 114 13.63 -2.13 -30.45
C MET A 114 13.60 -0.62 -30.71
N ALA A 115 12.42 0.01 -30.72
CA ALA A 115 12.28 1.45 -30.86
C ALA A 115 12.92 2.20 -29.68
N ASP A 116 12.74 1.70 -28.45
CA ASP A 116 13.35 2.27 -27.26
C ASP A 116 14.88 2.07 -27.27
N LEU A 117 15.37 0.86 -27.55
CA LEU A 117 16.81 0.58 -27.64
C LEU A 117 17.51 1.44 -28.73
N VAL A 118 16.82 1.71 -29.84
CA VAL A 118 17.31 2.63 -30.88
C VAL A 118 17.33 4.08 -30.36
N ALA A 119 16.36 4.52 -29.55
CA ALA A 119 16.42 5.83 -28.89
C ALA A 119 17.61 5.93 -27.93
N ASP A 120 17.85 4.90 -27.12
CA ASP A 120 18.96 4.82 -26.16
C ASP A 120 20.32 4.95 -26.85
N ILE A 121 20.52 4.24 -27.97
CA ILE A 121 21.74 4.31 -28.79
C ILE A 121 21.93 5.73 -29.35
N ASN A 122 20.88 6.31 -29.94
CA ASN A 122 20.93 7.68 -30.48
C ASN A 122 21.27 8.73 -29.40
N ASP A 123 20.76 8.57 -28.18
CA ASP A 123 21.03 9.49 -27.07
C ASP A 123 22.44 9.29 -26.46
N VAL A 124 22.97 8.07 -26.47
CA VAL A 124 24.37 7.78 -26.11
C VAL A 124 25.34 8.34 -27.15
N GLU A 125 25.03 8.21 -28.44
CA GLU A 125 25.81 8.81 -29.53
C GLU A 125 25.79 10.34 -29.44
N GLN A 126 24.61 10.97 -29.28
CA GLN A 126 24.51 12.41 -29.11
C GLN A 126 25.29 12.93 -27.89
N ARG A 127 25.23 12.24 -26.75
CA ARG A 127 26.06 12.57 -25.57
C ARG A 127 27.56 12.46 -25.85
N THR A 128 27.97 11.42 -26.57
CA THR A 128 29.38 11.20 -26.93
C THR A 128 29.87 12.30 -27.88
N LEU A 129 29.07 12.67 -28.88
CA LEU A 129 29.36 13.76 -29.82
C LEU A 129 29.38 15.14 -29.12
N GLN A 130 28.54 15.37 -28.10
CA GLN A 130 28.59 16.58 -27.29
C GLN A 130 29.88 16.63 -26.43
N ALA A 131 30.26 15.52 -25.79
CA ALA A 131 31.49 15.42 -24.99
C ALA A 131 32.77 15.60 -25.84
N GLN A 132 32.79 15.09 -27.09
CA GLN A 132 33.89 15.33 -28.02
C GLN A 132 33.96 16.79 -28.50
N LYS A 133 32.80 17.45 -28.67
CA LYS A 133 32.75 18.88 -29.03
C LYS A 133 33.25 19.77 -27.88
N THR A 134 32.96 19.44 -26.62
CA THR A 134 33.50 20.19 -25.48
C THR A 134 34.99 19.90 -25.22
N SER A 135 35.50 18.70 -25.55
CA SER A 135 36.94 18.41 -25.44
C SER A 135 37.80 19.09 -26.51
N SER A 136 37.24 19.42 -27.67
CA SER A 136 37.98 19.97 -28.82
C SER A 136 38.09 21.50 -28.82
N GLY A 137 37.36 22.19 -27.92
CA GLY A 137 37.24 23.64 -27.88
C GLY A 137 38.36 24.38 -27.12
N ASN A 138 39.62 23.98 -27.26
CA ASN A 138 40.71 24.63 -26.52
C ASN A 138 42.09 24.62 -27.21
N GLN A 139 42.25 25.45 -28.25
CA GLN A 139 43.54 25.98 -28.71
C GLN A 139 43.36 27.19 -29.65
N GLN A 140 44.36 28.07 -29.65
CA GLN A 140 44.46 29.35 -30.39
C GLN A 140 43.44 30.44 -29.97
N SER A 141 43.83 31.67 -29.58
CA SER A 141 45.17 32.29 -29.52
C SER A 141 45.27 33.37 -28.42
N THR A 142 46.50 33.70 -27.99
CA THR A 142 46.78 34.71 -26.95
C THR A 142 48.03 35.56 -27.26
N VAL A 143 47.83 36.88 -27.48
CA VAL A 143 48.81 37.99 -27.34
C VAL A 143 47.97 39.28 -27.11
N THR A 144 47.78 39.79 -25.87
CA THR A 144 48.63 40.79 -25.15
C THR A 144 48.59 42.20 -25.81
N GLN A 145 47.68 43.12 -25.40
CA GLN A 145 47.80 44.16 -24.32
C GLN A 145 48.66 45.41 -24.70
N PRO A 146 48.65 46.55 -23.95
CA PRO A 146 47.98 46.90 -22.67
C PRO A 146 47.11 48.20 -22.75
N SER A 147 46.92 48.99 -21.67
CA SER A 147 45.88 48.84 -20.62
C SER A 147 46.07 49.88 -19.47
N ARG A 148 45.14 50.84 -19.25
CA ARG A 148 45.00 51.74 -18.07
C ARG A 148 43.68 52.55 -18.16
N GLY A 149 42.89 52.82 -17.11
CA GLY A 149 43.04 52.65 -15.64
C GLY A 149 42.77 54.01 -14.93
N LEU A 150 42.16 54.16 -13.75
CA LEU A 150 41.68 53.26 -12.66
C LEU A 150 40.31 53.84 -12.15
N ASP A 151 39.62 53.52 -11.04
CA ASP A 151 39.74 52.67 -9.82
C ASP A 151 38.30 52.05 -9.57
N ASP A 152 37.93 51.05 -8.73
CA ASP A 152 38.36 50.44 -7.44
C ASP A 152 37.91 51.24 -6.17
N ASP A 153 37.30 50.70 -5.08
CA ASP A 153 37.02 49.29 -4.67
C ASP A 153 35.90 49.07 -3.58
N ILE A 154 35.36 47.84 -3.49
CA ILE A 154 34.86 46.98 -2.36
C ILE A 154 33.88 47.42 -1.19
N TYR A 155 32.86 46.54 -0.97
CA TYR A 155 32.13 46.10 0.27
C TYR A 155 31.00 46.88 1.05
N SER A 156 29.78 46.32 0.94
CA SER A 156 28.97 45.65 2.01
C SER A 156 28.16 46.35 3.14
N LYS A 157 26.88 45.89 3.22
CA LYS A 157 26.04 45.56 4.42
C LYS A 157 25.38 46.63 5.33
N SER A 158 24.10 46.88 4.99
CA SER A 158 22.88 46.61 5.82
C SER A 158 22.43 47.49 7.01
N SER A 159 21.09 47.54 7.16
CA SER A 159 20.28 47.82 8.38
C SER A 159 19.83 49.30 8.62
N PRO A 160 18.87 49.61 9.53
CA PRO A 160 17.51 50.02 9.09
C PRO A 160 16.94 51.24 9.86
N TYR A 161 15.64 51.59 9.69
CA TYR A 161 14.88 52.38 10.68
C TYR A 161 13.35 52.14 10.66
N VAL A 162 12.64 52.56 11.71
CA VAL A 162 11.23 52.23 12.03
C VAL A 162 10.46 53.43 12.64
N THR A 163 9.20 53.63 12.25
CA THR A 163 8.11 54.43 12.90
C THR A 163 6.75 53.84 12.47
N ILE A 164 5.65 53.62 13.23
CA ILE A 164 5.17 53.90 14.60
C ILE A 164 4.04 54.99 14.72
N THR A 165 2.79 54.51 14.64
CA THR A 165 1.51 54.96 15.27
C THR A 165 0.92 56.38 15.11
N GLY A 166 -0.40 56.45 14.84
CA GLY A 166 -1.28 57.63 14.95
C GLY A 166 -2.76 57.21 15.11
N HIS A 167 -3.68 58.12 15.50
CA HIS A 167 -5.10 57.80 15.78
C HIS A 167 -6.03 59.05 15.75
N PHE A 168 -7.36 58.83 15.88
CA PHE A 168 -8.49 59.81 15.81
C PHE A 168 -8.72 60.44 14.41
N GLY A 169 -9.91 60.93 14.02
CA GLY A 169 -11.24 60.95 14.64
C GLY A 169 -12.26 61.80 13.82
N ASP A 170 -13.55 61.59 14.11
CA ASP A 170 -14.76 62.40 13.78
C ASP A 170 -15.33 62.56 12.33
N ASP A 171 -16.67 62.49 12.34
CA ASP A 171 -17.71 62.55 11.30
C ASP A 171 -17.76 63.76 10.34
N LEU A 172 -18.32 63.54 9.14
CA LEU A 172 -19.38 64.39 8.54
C LEU A 172 -20.26 63.59 7.52
N PRO A 173 -21.52 64.00 7.27
CA PRO A 173 -22.52 63.20 6.52
C PRO A 173 -22.47 63.34 4.99
N PRO A 174 -23.14 62.43 4.23
CA PRO A 174 -22.98 62.34 2.76
C PRO A 174 -23.75 63.41 1.96
N PRO A 175 -23.24 63.80 0.77
CA PRO A 175 -23.98 64.57 -0.22
C PRO A 175 -25.10 63.74 -0.91
N PRO A 176 -26.08 64.38 -1.58
CA PRO A 176 -27.24 63.70 -2.16
C PRO A 176 -26.90 62.83 -3.39
N PRO A 177 -27.77 61.89 -3.78
CA PRO A 177 -27.58 61.06 -4.96
C PRO A 177 -27.72 61.87 -6.26
N ASP A 178 -26.71 61.78 -7.13
CA ASP A 178 -26.84 62.15 -8.54
C ASP A 178 -27.73 61.14 -9.29
N PRO A 179 -28.44 61.57 -10.36
CA PRO A 179 -29.44 60.74 -11.04
C PRO A 179 -28.84 59.62 -11.88
N ASP A 180 -29.62 58.56 -12.10
CA ASP A 180 -29.26 57.40 -12.94
C ASP A 180 -28.80 57.82 -14.35
N LEU A 181 -27.49 57.70 -14.58
CA LEU A 181 -26.89 57.64 -15.90
C LEU A 181 -26.47 56.18 -16.15
N GLU A 182 -27.23 55.47 -16.99
CA GLU A 182 -26.89 54.13 -17.45
C GLU A 182 -25.55 54.17 -18.22
N LEU A 183 -24.45 53.90 -17.51
CA LEU A 183 -23.17 53.63 -18.16
C LEU A 183 -23.29 52.31 -18.93
N PRO A 184 -22.95 52.26 -20.23
CA PRO A 184 -22.99 51.02 -20.98
C PRO A 184 -22.01 50.00 -20.36
N PRO A 185 -22.30 48.69 -20.46
CA PRO A 185 -21.49 47.66 -19.82
C PRO A 185 -20.03 47.72 -20.30
N PRO A 186 -19.06 47.38 -19.44
CA PRO A 186 -17.66 47.34 -19.83
C PRO A 186 -17.47 46.39 -21.03
N PRO A 187 -16.56 46.71 -21.97
CA PRO A 187 -16.31 45.84 -23.11
C PRO A 187 -15.87 44.45 -22.65
N PRO A 188 -16.18 43.39 -23.42
CA PRO A 188 -15.71 42.05 -23.10
C PRO A 188 -14.17 42.03 -23.02
N PRO A 189 -13.58 41.16 -22.19
CA PRO A 189 -12.12 41.01 -22.13
C PRO A 189 -11.58 40.74 -23.54
N PRO A 190 -10.41 41.30 -23.91
CA PRO A 190 -9.84 41.08 -25.22
C PRO A 190 -9.67 39.56 -25.47
N PRO A 191 -9.83 39.10 -26.72
CA PRO A 191 -9.51 37.72 -27.06
C PRO A 191 -8.06 37.44 -26.66
N PRO A 192 -7.73 36.23 -26.17
CA PRO A 192 -6.39 35.90 -25.71
C PRO A 192 -5.38 36.22 -26.82
N GLU A 193 -4.37 37.03 -26.48
CA GLU A 193 -3.43 37.53 -27.47
C GLU A 193 -2.78 36.36 -28.23
N PRO A 194 -2.68 36.43 -29.57
CA PRO A 194 -2.23 35.30 -30.37
C PRO A 194 -0.74 35.08 -30.15
N LEU A 195 -0.40 34.21 -29.18
CA LEU A 195 0.94 33.80 -28.72
C LEU A 195 2.04 34.21 -29.71
N THR A 196 2.99 35.02 -29.25
CA THR A 196 4.05 35.53 -30.11
C THR A 196 4.86 34.37 -30.74
N GLN A 197 5.51 34.65 -31.87
CA GLN A 197 6.34 33.64 -32.55
C GLN A 197 7.42 33.09 -31.59
N GLU A 198 8.00 33.96 -30.77
CA GLU A 198 9.00 33.61 -29.75
C GLU A 198 8.43 32.70 -28.65
N GLU A 199 7.21 32.95 -28.14
CA GLU A 199 6.54 32.07 -27.19
C GLU A 199 6.22 30.69 -27.78
N ARG A 200 5.81 30.63 -29.06
CA ARG A 200 5.56 29.34 -29.74
C ARG A 200 6.85 28.54 -29.91
N GLU A 201 7.95 29.21 -30.25
CA GLU A 201 9.26 28.57 -30.37
C GLU A 201 9.81 28.16 -29.00
N ALA A 202 9.59 28.95 -27.95
CA ALA A 202 9.92 28.60 -26.57
C ALA A 202 9.11 27.38 -26.08
N GLN A 203 7.81 27.34 -26.35
CA GLN A 203 6.95 26.20 -26.01
C GLN A 203 7.37 24.93 -26.77
N ALA A 204 7.53 25.01 -28.10
CA ALA A 204 7.98 23.88 -28.91
C ALA A 204 9.40 23.38 -28.53
N LYS A 205 10.26 24.26 -28.00
CA LYS A 205 11.55 23.91 -27.41
C LYS A 205 11.40 23.26 -26.04
N ALA A 206 10.51 23.76 -25.18
CA ALA A 206 10.20 23.16 -23.88
C ALA A 206 9.61 21.74 -24.02
N ASP A 207 8.68 21.54 -24.96
CA ASP A 207 8.09 20.21 -25.23
C ASP A 207 9.12 19.23 -25.79
N LYS A 208 10.03 19.67 -26.68
CA LYS A 208 11.16 18.85 -27.14
C LYS A 208 12.12 18.50 -26.01
N ILE A 209 12.42 19.44 -25.10
CA ILE A 209 13.25 19.18 -23.92
C ILE A 209 12.56 18.21 -22.97
N LYS A 210 11.25 18.36 -22.74
CA LYS A 210 10.45 17.43 -21.93
C LYS A 210 10.49 16.02 -22.51
N LEU A 211 10.20 15.86 -23.81
CA LEU A 211 10.22 14.57 -24.49
C LEU A 211 11.62 13.93 -24.50
N ALA A 212 12.69 14.73 -24.65
CA ALA A 212 14.05 14.23 -24.54
C ALA A 212 14.42 13.81 -23.11
N LEU A 213 13.97 14.54 -22.08
CA LEU A 213 14.16 14.16 -20.67
C LEU A 213 13.33 12.92 -20.30
N GLU A 214 12.18 12.73 -20.93
CA GLU A 214 11.30 11.55 -20.80
C GLU A 214 11.97 10.31 -21.41
N LYS A 215 12.43 10.39 -22.66
CA LYS A 215 13.22 9.34 -23.33
C LYS A 215 14.51 9.01 -22.58
N LEU A 216 15.29 10.01 -22.17
CA LEU A 216 16.50 9.82 -21.35
C LEU A 216 16.24 9.22 -19.96
N LYS A 217 14.98 9.22 -19.52
CA LYS A 217 14.49 8.61 -18.30
C LYS A 217 13.88 7.23 -18.57
N GLU A 218 13.38 6.94 -19.77
CA GLU A 218 12.97 5.61 -20.26
C GLU A 218 14.19 4.71 -20.54
N ALA A 219 15.24 5.29 -21.15
CA ALA A 219 16.57 4.72 -21.43
C ALA A 219 17.37 4.20 -20.21
N LYS A 220 16.78 4.24 -19.02
CA LYS A 220 17.37 3.81 -17.75
C LYS A 220 16.44 2.91 -16.94
N VAL A 221 15.26 2.60 -17.46
CA VAL A 221 14.27 1.78 -16.75
C VAL A 221 14.65 0.31 -16.88
N LYS A 222 14.69 -0.39 -15.75
CA LYS A 222 14.80 -1.85 -15.77
C LYS A 222 13.51 -2.43 -16.35
N LYS A 223 13.63 -3.18 -17.44
CA LYS A 223 12.56 -3.96 -18.07
C LYS A 223 12.80 -5.44 -17.82
N LEU A 224 11.73 -6.18 -17.53
CA LEU A 224 11.73 -7.63 -17.38
C LEU A 224 10.75 -8.23 -18.38
N VAL A 225 11.06 -9.43 -18.90
CA VAL A 225 10.05 -10.25 -19.58
C VAL A 225 9.43 -11.22 -18.58
N VAL A 226 8.11 -11.11 -18.40
CA VAL A 226 7.33 -11.78 -17.36
C VAL A 226 6.34 -12.76 -17.99
N LYS A 227 6.41 -14.04 -17.63
CA LYS A 227 5.47 -15.08 -18.09
C LYS A 227 4.22 -15.13 -17.20
N VAL A 228 3.09 -14.68 -17.73
CA VAL A 228 1.78 -14.72 -17.08
C VAL A 228 1.02 -15.96 -17.57
N HIS A 229 0.55 -16.79 -16.64
CA HIS A 229 -0.25 -17.99 -16.92
C HIS A 229 -1.74 -17.66 -16.95
N MET A 230 -2.48 -18.23 -17.90
CA MET A 230 -3.91 -18.00 -18.08
C MET A 230 -4.75 -19.13 -17.47
N TYR A 231 -6.04 -18.87 -17.28
CA TYR A 231 -7.01 -19.85 -16.74
C TYR A 231 -7.17 -21.11 -17.61
N ASP A 232 -6.86 -21.04 -18.91
CA ASP A 232 -6.89 -22.16 -19.87
C ASP A 232 -5.57 -22.94 -19.93
N ASN A 233 -4.58 -22.58 -19.10
CA ASN A 233 -3.19 -23.07 -19.08
C ASN A 233 -2.30 -22.58 -20.25
N SER A 234 -2.77 -21.64 -21.07
CA SER A 234 -1.89 -20.88 -21.96
C SER A 234 -1.02 -19.87 -21.18
N THR A 235 -0.08 -19.21 -21.86
CA THR A 235 0.77 -18.17 -21.26
C THR A 235 0.94 -17.00 -22.22
N LYS A 236 0.94 -15.76 -21.71
CA LYS A 236 1.47 -14.59 -22.43
C LYS A 236 2.75 -14.10 -21.76
N SER A 237 3.68 -13.64 -22.59
CA SER A 237 4.89 -12.96 -22.17
C SER A 237 4.63 -11.47 -22.25
N LEU A 238 4.88 -10.74 -21.17
CA LEU A 238 4.73 -9.29 -21.13
C LEU A 238 6.06 -8.62 -20.85
N MET A 239 6.31 -7.50 -21.50
CA MET A 239 7.34 -6.56 -21.08
C MET A 239 6.80 -5.74 -19.92
N VAL A 240 7.47 -5.80 -18.76
CA VAL A 240 7.09 -5.06 -17.55
C VAL A 240 8.27 -4.24 -17.07
N ASP A 241 8.05 -2.95 -16.81
CA ASP A 241 9.06 -1.98 -16.40
C ASP A 241 9.00 -1.70 -14.88
N GLU A 242 10.08 -1.13 -14.30
CA GLU A 242 10.15 -0.91 -12.84
C GLU A 242 9.24 0.21 -12.30
N ARG A 243 8.37 0.80 -13.13
CA ARG A 243 7.34 1.79 -12.75
C ARG A 243 5.96 1.17 -12.72
N GLN A 244 5.70 0.22 -13.60
CA GLN A 244 4.38 -0.37 -13.78
C GLN A 244 3.86 -1.06 -12.52
N VAL A 245 2.69 -0.63 -12.09
CA VAL A 245 1.93 -1.29 -11.03
C VAL A 245 1.05 -2.38 -11.61
N THR A 246 0.51 -3.22 -10.73
CA THR A 246 -0.40 -4.32 -11.07
C THR A 246 -1.58 -3.86 -11.94
N ARG A 247 -2.09 -2.63 -11.75
CA ARG A 247 -3.12 -2.02 -12.62
C ARG A 247 -2.66 -1.88 -14.08
N ASP A 248 -1.44 -1.40 -14.33
CA ASP A 248 -0.95 -1.19 -15.71
C ASP A 248 -0.79 -2.51 -16.46
N VAL A 249 -0.31 -3.55 -15.76
CA VAL A 249 -0.16 -4.90 -16.30
C VAL A 249 -1.53 -5.58 -16.51
N LEU A 250 -2.51 -5.33 -15.63
CA LEU A 250 -3.89 -5.79 -15.83
C LEU A 250 -4.55 -5.13 -17.05
N ASP A 251 -4.37 -3.82 -17.22
CA ASP A 251 -4.94 -3.10 -18.37
C ASP A 251 -4.31 -3.56 -19.69
N ASN A 252 -3.01 -3.85 -19.71
CA ASN A 252 -2.32 -4.48 -20.85
C ASN A 252 -2.86 -5.90 -21.14
N LEU A 253 -3.10 -6.69 -20.10
CA LEU A 253 -3.74 -8.01 -20.24
C LEU A 253 -5.16 -7.89 -20.79
N PHE A 254 -5.94 -6.91 -20.37
CA PHE A 254 -7.28 -6.64 -20.90
C PHE A 254 -7.25 -6.35 -22.41
N GLU A 255 -6.32 -5.50 -22.88
CA GLU A 255 -6.09 -5.26 -24.31
C GLU A 255 -5.69 -6.55 -25.06
N LYS A 256 -4.82 -7.40 -24.48
CA LYS A 256 -4.27 -8.61 -25.12
C LYS A 256 -5.15 -9.86 -25.02
N THR A 257 -6.22 -9.86 -24.22
CA THR A 257 -7.11 -11.01 -23.99
C THR A 257 -8.56 -10.76 -24.38
N HIS A 258 -8.97 -9.49 -24.48
CA HIS A 258 -10.36 -9.08 -24.76
C HIS A 258 -11.39 -9.66 -23.78
N CYS A 259 -11.00 -9.86 -22.52
CA CYS A 259 -11.92 -10.20 -21.43
C CYS A 259 -12.92 -9.06 -21.17
N ASP A 260 -13.96 -9.32 -20.37
CA ASP A 260 -15.00 -8.35 -20.01
C ASP A 260 -14.53 -7.16 -19.14
N CYS A 261 -13.27 -7.19 -18.68
CA CYS A 261 -12.65 -6.18 -17.82
C CYS A 261 -13.38 -6.00 -16.48
N ASN A 262 -14.05 -7.03 -15.96
CA ASN A 262 -14.72 -6.95 -14.66
C ASN A 262 -13.71 -6.74 -13.50
N VAL A 263 -14.22 -6.33 -12.34
CA VAL A 263 -13.38 -5.93 -11.20
C VAL A 263 -12.71 -7.10 -10.47
N ASP A 264 -13.11 -8.34 -10.72
CA ASP A 264 -12.57 -9.52 -10.02
C ASP A 264 -11.31 -10.08 -10.68
N TRP A 265 -11.00 -9.68 -11.93
CA TRP A 265 -9.72 -9.99 -12.58
C TRP A 265 -8.51 -9.47 -11.79
N CYS A 266 -7.52 -10.32 -11.59
CA CYS A 266 -6.30 -9.99 -10.86
C CYS A 266 -5.07 -10.75 -11.38
N LEU A 267 -3.90 -10.17 -11.10
CA LEU A 267 -2.66 -10.95 -11.04
C LEU A 267 -2.64 -11.72 -9.72
N TYR A 268 -2.14 -12.95 -9.76
CA TYR A 268 -2.14 -13.88 -8.64
C TYR A 268 -0.76 -14.55 -8.52
N GLU A 269 -0.02 -14.32 -7.44
CA GLU A 269 1.24 -15.03 -7.17
C GLU A 269 0.99 -16.33 -6.41
N MET A 270 1.62 -17.41 -6.89
CA MET A 270 1.56 -18.76 -6.33
C MET A 270 2.97 -19.26 -6.04
N TYR A 271 3.17 -19.87 -4.87
CA TYR A 271 4.44 -20.42 -4.37
C TYR A 271 4.30 -21.94 -4.18
N PRO A 272 4.67 -22.78 -5.17
CA PRO A 272 4.48 -24.23 -5.08
C PRO A 272 5.21 -24.89 -3.90
N GLU A 273 6.46 -24.50 -3.63
CA GLU A 273 7.27 -25.04 -2.52
C GLU A 273 6.59 -24.83 -1.16
N LEU A 274 6.12 -23.60 -0.90
CA LEU A 274 5.48 -23.23 0.36
C LEU A 274 4.02 -23.71 0.46
N GLN A 275 3.34 -23.93 -0.67
CA GLN A 275 1.90 -24.14 -0.85
C GLN A 275 1.04 -22.93 -0.42
N ILE A 276 1.47 -21.72 -0.80
CA ILE A 276 0.77 -20.47 -0.51
C ILE A 276 0.53 -19.62 -1.75
N GLU A 277 -0.53 -18.80 -1.73
CA GLU A 277 -0.98 -18.04 -2.90
C GLU A 277 -1.74 -16.76 -2.50
N ARG A 278 -1.67 -15.70 -3.32
CA ARG A 278 -2.46 -14.47 -3.13
C ARG A 278 -2.65 -13.69 -4.44
N PHE A 279 -3.65 -12.82 -4.47
CA PHE A 279 -3.71 -11.76 -5.47
C PHE A 279 -2.69 -10.66 -5.14
N PHE A 280 -2.26 -9.95 -6.18
CA PHE A 280 -1.65 -8.63 -6.07
C PHE A 280 -2.77 -7.59 -5.86
N GLU A 281 -2.51 -6.59 -5.03
CA GLU A 281 -3.29 -5.35 -5.01
C GLU A 281 -2.89 -4.46 -6.19
N ASP A 282 -3.84 -3.71 -6.75
CA ASP A 282 -3.65 -2.98 -8.02
C ASP A 282 -2.55 -1.90 -8.01
N HIS A 283 -2.09 -1.50 -6.81
CA HIS A 283 -1.01 -0.53 -6.60
C HIS A 283 0.38 -1.16 -6.40
N GLU A 284 0.49 -2.48 -6.26
CA GLU A 284 1.79 -3.14 -6.06
C GLU A 284 2.63 -3.05 -7.34
N ASN A 285 3.86 -2.56 -7.21
CA ASN A 285 4.84 -2.54 -8.29
C ASN A 285 5.26 -3.97 -8.62
N VAL A 286 5.06 -4.39 -9.87
CA VAL A 286 5.23 -5.80 -10.25
C VAL A 286 6.70 -6.19 -10.21
N VAL A 287 7.61 -5.33 -10.67
CA VAL A 287 9.06 -5.61 -10.66
C VAL A 287 9.62 -5.67 -9.24
N GLU A 288 9.13 -4.84 -8.31
CA GLU A 288 9.53 -4.90 -6.90
C GLU A 288 9.15 -6.25 -6.27
N VAL A 289 7.90 -6.69 -6.42
CA VAL A 289 7.44 -7.98 -5.86
C VAL A 289 8.25 -9.16 -6.43
N LEU A 290 8.52 -9.14 -7.73
CA LEU A 290 9.31 -10.20 -8.39
C LEU A 290 10.80 -10.14 -8.05
N SER A 291 11.34 -8.98 -7.63
CA SER A 291 12.73 -8.87 -7.17
C SER A 291 13.02 -9.66 -5.89
N TYR A 292 11.99 -10.07 -5.15
CA TYR A 292 12.10 -10.94 -3.97
C TYR A 292 12.18 -12.44 -4.33
N TRP A 293 11.92 -12.83 -5.57
CA TRP A 293 11.95 -14.24 -6.01
C TRP A 293 13.38 -14.71 -6.28
N THR A 294 13.64 -16.00 -6.09
CA THR A 294 14.97 -16.59 -6.37
C THR A 294 15.13 -16.93 -7.87
N ARG A 295 16.38 -17.08 -8.34
CA ARG A 295 16.67 -17.43 -9.75
C ARG A 295 16.19 -18.84 -10.14
N ASP A 296 16.12 -19.74 -9.16
CA ASP A 296 15.63 -21.12 -9.25
C ASP A 296 14.13 -21.25 -8.94
N THR A 297 13.37 -20.15 -8.97
CA THR A 297 11.98 -20.12 -8.47
C THR A 297 11.00 -20.93 -9.30
N GLU A 298 10.17 -21.72 -8.63
CA GLU A 298 8.97 -22.35 -9.20
C GLU A 298 7.72 -21.45 -9.13
N ASN A 299 7.83 -20.25 -8.54
CA ASN A 299 6.71 -19.34 -8.37
C ASN A 299 6.09 -18.94 -9.71
N LYS A 300 4.77 -18.70 -9.72
CA LYS A 300 4.00 -18.36 -10.92
C LYS A 300 3.15 -17.12 -10.70
N ILE A 301 3.07 -16.28 -11.73
CA ILE A 301 2.00 -15.30 -11.86
C ILE A 301 0.91 -15.91 -12.73
N LEU A 302 -0.34 -15.84 -12.26
CA LEU A 302 -1.53 -16.22 -12.98
C LEU A 302 -2.41 -14.97 -13.21
N PHE A 303 -3.15 -14.94 -14.32
CA PHE A 303 -4.22 -13.98 -14.60
C PHE A 303 -5.57 -14.70 -14.53
N LEU A 304 -6.37 -14.35 -13.53
CA LEU A 304 -7.61 -15.04 -13.19
C LEU A 304 -8.55 -14.17 -12.35
N GLU A 305 -9.80 -14.60 -12.22
CA GLU A 305 -10.81 -13.94 -11.38
C GLU A 305 -10.73 -14.39 -9.91
N LYS A 306 -10.85 -13.44 -8.97
CA LYS A 306 -11.00 -13.67 -7.53
C LYS A 306 -12.04 -12.71 -6.96
N SER A 307 -13.28 -13.17 -6.86
CA SER A 307 -14.42 -12.45 -6.25
C SER A 307 -14.11 -11.89 -4.85
N GLU A 308 -13.23 -12.57 -4.11
CA GLU A 308 -12.75 -12.25 -2.78
C GLU A 308 -11.94 -10.94 -2.74
N LYS A 309 -11.30 -10.54 -3.86
CA LYS A 309 -10.42 -9.37 -3.92
C LYS A 309 -11.18 -8.08 -3.58
N TYR A 310 -12.40 -7.91 -4.09
CA TYR A 310 -13.25 -6.73 -3.83
C TYR A 310 -14.63 -7.06 -3.24
N ALA A 311 -14.81 -8.27 -2.68
CA ALA A 311 -16.01 -8.65 -1.92
C ALA A 311 -16.41 -7.63 -0.84
N LEU A 312 -15.41 -7.02 -0.19
CA LEU A 312 -15.59 -5.93 0.78
C LEU A 312 -16.41 -4.76 0.22
N PHE A 313 -16.03 -4.23 -0.94
CA PHE A 313 -16.66 -3.04 -1.50
C PHE A 313 -18.00 -3.34 -2.16
N LYS A 314 -18.23 -4.61 -2.57
CA LYS A 314 -19.53 -5.10 -3.03
C LYS A 314 -20.55 -5.23 -1.90
N ASN A 315 -20.10 -5.63 -0.70
CA ASN A 315 -20.95 -5.87 0.49
C ASN A 315 -20.23 -5.52 1.81
N PRO A 316 -20.02 -4.23 2.13
CA PRO A 316 -19.25 -3.80 3.31
C PRO A 316 -19.92 -4.19 4.64
N GLN A 317 -21.25 -4.34 4.66
CA GLN A 317 -22.01 -4.79 5.81
C GLN A 317 -21.55 -6.16 6.33
N ASN A 318 -21.07 -7.04 5.43
CA ASN A 318 -20.60 -8.37 5.77
C ASN A 318 -19.29 -8.37 6.58
N PHE A 319 -18.61 -7.23 6.75
CA PHE A 319 -17.33 -7.12 7.45
C PHE A 319 -17.43 -6.16 8.64
N TYR A 320 -17.95 -4.95 8.41
CA TYR A 320 -18.07 -3.93 9.46
C TYR A 320 -19.21 -4.18 10.45
N LEU A 321 -20.24 -4.94 10.04
CA LEU A 321 -21.43 -5.23 10.88
C LEU A 321 -21.56 -6.72 11.23
N ALA A 322 -20.58 -7.56 10.89
CA ALA A 322 -20.64 -9.03 11.07
C ALA A 322 -20.99 -9.50 12.51
N ASN A 323 -20.59 -8.72 13.52
CA ASN A 323 -20.84 -9.00 14.93
C ASN A 323 -22.15 -8.34 15.46
N LYS A 324 -22.77 -7.42 14.71
CA LYS A 324 -23.92 -6.60 15.14
C LYS A 324 -25.27 -7.28 14.87
N GLY A 325 -25.44 -8.48 15.42
CA GLY A 325 -26.73 -9.16 15.53
C GLY A 325 -27.15 -10.02 14.33
N LYS A 326 -27.68 -11.21 14.62
CA LYS A 326 -28.09 -12.20 13.59
C LYS A 326 -29.43 -11.89 12.88
N ASN A 327 -30.07 -10.77 13.21
CA ASN A 327 -31.45 -10.46 12.82
C ASN A 327 -31.58 -9.25 11.86
N GLU A 328 -30.49 -8.56 11.53
CA GLU A 328 -30.53 -7.52 10.51
C GLU A 328 -30.47 -8.12 9.09
N SER A 329 -31.00 -7.40 8.10
CA SER A 329 -30.96 -7.81 6.70
C SER A 329 -29.50 -7.94 6.24
N LYS A 330 -29.14 -9.10 5.68
CA LYS A 330 -27.85 -9.29 5.00
C LYS A 330 -27.70 -8.38 3.78
N GLU A 331 -28.82 -7.93 3.21
CA GLU A 331 -28.85 -6.98 2.10
C GLU A 331 -28.96 -5.55 2.62
N MET A 332 -27.92 -4.77 2.36
CA MET A 332 -27.86 -3.33 2.55
C MET A 332 -28.05 -2.65 1.18
N ASN A 333 -28.82 -1.57 1.10
CA ASN A 333 -29.00 -0.82 -0.15
C ASN A 333 -27.71 -0.05 -0.52
N ASP A 334 -27.51 0.24 -1.81
CA ASP A 334 -26.22 0.77 -2.29
C ASP A 334 -25.87 2.18 -1.78
N LYS A 335 -26.86 3.01 -1.42
CA LYS A 335 -26.60 4.30 -0.75
C LYS A 335 -26.02 4.11 0.64
N ASN A 336 -26.55 3.15 1.40
CA ASN A 336 -26.03 2.78 2.72
C ASN A 336 -24.64 2.11 2.60
N LYS A 337 -24.38 1.32 1.55
CA LYS A 337 -23.05 0.73 1.29
C LYS A 337 -22.01 1.80 1.01
N GLU A 338 -22.29 2.75 0.11
CA GLU A 338 -21.37 3.84 -0.22
C GLU A 338 -21.12 4.71 1.04
N ALA A 339 -22.15 5.04 1.81
CA ALA A 339 -21.99 5.79 3.07
C ALA A 339 -21.09 5.06 4.09
N LEU A 340 -21.26 3.75 4.26
CA LEU A 340 -20.41 2.93 5.15
C LEU A 340 -18.96 2.83 4.64
N LEU A 341 -18.75 2.83 3.32
CA LEU A 341 -17.40 2.87 2.73
C LEU A 341 -16.73 4.23 2.90
N GLU A 342 -17.43 5.34 2.66
CA GLU A 342 -16.90 6.69 2.88
C GLU A 342 -16.58 6.94 4.36
N GLU A 343 -17.45 6.51 5.30
CA GLU A 343 -17.16 6.53 6.74
C GLU A 343 -15.89 5.73 7.07
N SER A 344 -15.74 4.55 6.47
CA SER A 344 -14.63 3.64 6.78
C SER A 344 -13.29 4.01 6.14
N PHE A 345 -13.28 4.63 4.95
CA PHE A 345 -12.06 4.85 4.15
C PHE A 345 -11.72 6.31 3.86
N CYS A 346 -12.67 7.24 3.95
CA CYS A 346 -12.47 8.66 3.61
C CYS A 346 -12.43 9.60 4.81
N GLY A 347 -12.58 9.10 6.04
CA GLY A 347 -12.25 9.82 7.26
C GLY A 347 -10.76 10.10 7.45
N THR A 348 -10.40 10.83 8.50
CA THR A 348 -9.00 11.18 8.85
C THR A 348 -8.08 9.96 9.05
N SER A 349 -8.66 8.83 9.41
CA SER A 349 -7.99 7.54 9.58
C SER A 349 -8.94 6.42 9.16
N VAL A 350 -8.43 5.37 8.52
CA VAL A 350 -9.23 4.22 8.08
C VAL A 350 -9.77 3.45 9.29
N ILE A 351 -11.07 3.14 9.27
CA ILE A 351 -11.71 2.28 10.24
C ILE A 351 -11.39 0.82 9.87
N VAL A 352 -10.72 0.12 10.77
CA VAL A 352 -10.46 -1.32 10.65
C VAL A 352 -11.59 -2.08 11.38
N PRO A 353 -12.20 -3.13 10.78
CA PRO A 353 -13.28 -3.88 11.43
C PRO A 353 -12.89 -4.44 12.80
N GLU A 354 -13.84 -4.46 13.74
CA GLU A 354 -13.69 -5.04 15.08
C GLU A 354 -13.69 -6.58 15.04
N LEU A 355 -12.66 -7.16 14.42
CA LEU A 355 -12.49 -8.59 14.25
C LEU A 355 -11.68 -9.18 15.41
N GLU A 356 -12.29 -10.08 16.17
CA GLU A 356 -11.62 -10.91 17.15
C GLU A 356 -12.24 -12.32 17.19
N GLY A 357 -11.44 -13.34 17.57
CA GLY A 357 -11.90 -14.72 17.55
C GLY A 357 -10.82 -15.74 17.89
N PHE A 358 -11.21 -17.01 17.94
CA PHE A 358 -10.27 -18.12 18.09
C PHE A 358 -9.69 -18.53 16.73
N LEU A 359 -8.37 -18.65 16.65
CA LEU A 359 -7.65 -19.27 15.52
C LEU A 359 -6.68 -20.33 16.05
N TYR A 360 -6.35 -21.30 15.19
CA TYR A 360 -5.27 -22.25 15.46
C TYR A 360 -3.96 -21.71 14.89
N LEU A 361 -3.00 -21.41 15.76
CA LEU A 361 -1.63 -21.05 15.36
C LEU A 361 -0.79 -22.32 15.26
N LYS A 362 -0.14 -22.54 14.11
CA LYS A 362 0.86 -23.60 13.95
C LYS A 362 2.07 -23.32 14.83
N GLU A 363 2.64 -24.34 15.45
CA GLU A 363 3.89 -24.21 16.18
C GLU A 363 5.11 -24.17 15.25
N ASP A 364 6.09 -23.34 15.62
CA ASP A 364 7.35 -23.18 14.90
C ASP A 364 8.11 -24.52 14.85
N GLY A 365 8.64 -24.86 13.67
CA GLY A 365 9.30 -26.14 13.39
C GLY A 365 8.42 -27.41 13.47
N LYS A 366 7.14 -27.32 13.84
CA LYS A 366 6.30 -28.50 14.16
C LYS A 366 5.03 -28.59 13.31
N LYS A 367 4.49 -29.81 13.17
CA LYS A 367 3.16 -30.10 12.59
C LYS A 367 2.10 -30.25 13.70
N SER A 368 2.09 -29.29 14.62
CA SER A 368 1.17 -29.19 15.76
C SER A 368 0.59 -27.78 15.83
N TRP A 369 -0.62 -27.65 16.38
CA TRP A 369 -1.42 -26.43 16.30
C TRP A 369 -2.02 -26.10 17.68
N LYS A 370 -2.03 -24.82 18.04
CA LYS A 370 -2.51 -24.31 19.33
C LYS A 370 -3.61 -23.27 19.10
N ARG A 371 -4.83 -23.57 19.55
CA ARG A 371 -5.94 -22.61 19.55
C ARG A 371 -5.61 -21.44 20.51
N ARG A 372 -5.68 -20.21 20.02
CA ARG A 372 -5.50 -18.96 20.78
C ARG A 372 -6.58 -17.96 20.39
N TYR A 373 -6.84 -16.99 21.25
CA TYR A 373 -7.73 -15.87 20.95
C TYR A 373 -6.92 -14.69 20.39
N PHE A 374 -7.30 -14.23 19.21
CA PHE A 374 -6.64 -13.15 18.47
C PHE A 374 -7.59 -11.97 18.24
N LEU A 375 -7.01 -10.78 18.10
CA LEU A 375 -7.71 -9.53 17.82
C LEU A 375 -6.98 -8.77 16.72
N LEU A 376 -7.72 -8.25 15.74
CA LEU A 376 -7.22 -7.36 14.70
C LEU A 376 -7.14 -5.91 15.22
N ARG A 377 -6.08 -5.18 14.87
CA ARG A 377 -5.92 -3.73 15.07
C ARG A 377 -5.24 -3.14 13.83
N ALA A 378 -5.26 -1.81 13.66
CA ALA A 378 -4.63 -1.16 12.51
C ALA A 378 -3.11 -1.43 12.41
N SER A 379 -2.40 -1.53 13.54
CA SER A 379 -0.97 -1.82 13.59
C SER A 379 -0.60 -3.29 13.30
N GLY A 380 -1.52 -4.24 13.51
CA GLY A 380 -1.16 -5.66 13.53
C GLY A 380 -2.22 -6.58 14.13
N ILE A 381 -1.85 -7.85 14.27
CA ILE A 381 -2.61 -8.84 15.05
C ILE A 381 -2.07 -8.88 16.47
N TYR A 382 -2.97 -8.96 17.44
CA TYR A 382 -2.68 -9.12 18.86
C TYR A 382 -3.30 -10.42 19.38
N TYR A 383 -2.80 -10.95 20.50
CA TYR A 383 -3.38 -12.12 21.17
C TYR A 383 -3.48 -11.92 22.68
N VAL A 384 -4.40 -12.65 23.31
CA VAL A 384 -4.54 -12.68 24.78
C VAL A 384 -3.60 -13.74 25.38
N PRO A 385 -2.62 -13.38 26.23
CA PRO A 385 -1.80 -14.36 26.94
C PRO A 385 -2.64 -15.22 27.90
N LYS A 386 -2.16 -16.43 28.21
CA LYS A 386 -2.88 -17.32 29.15
C LYS A 386 -2.97 -16.67 30.53
N GLY A 387 -4.17 -16.58 31.09
CA GLY A 387 -4.41 -15.98 32.40
C GLY A 387 -4.52 -14.44 32.39
N LYS A 388 -4.50 -13.80 31.22
CA LYS A 388 -4.71 -12.35 31.05
C LYS A 388 -6.10 -12.02 30.52
N THR A 389 -6.51 -10.76 30.64
CA THR A 389 -7.81 -10.24 30.21
C THR A 389 -7.77 -9.76 28.75
N LYS A 390 -8.94 -9.37 28.21
CA LYS A 390 -9.05 -8.69 26.90
C LYS A 390 -8.72 -7.17 26.96
N THR A 391 -8.30 -6.63 28.10
CA THR A 391 -8.00 -5.19 28.20
C THR A 391 -6.78 -4.84 27.36
N SER A 392 -6.72 -3.61 26.82
CA SER A 392 -5.66 -3.17 25.90
C SER A 392 -4.24 -3.33 26.46
N ARG A 393 -4.07 -3.19 27.79
CA ARG A 393 -2.78 -3.36 28.50
C ARG A 393 -2.32 -4.81 28.61
N ASP A 394 -3.25 -5.77 28.49
CA ASP A 394 -2.98 -7.21 28.61
C ASP A 394 -2.73 -7.88 27.24
N LEU A 395 -2.93 -7.18 26.13
CA LEU A 395 -2.76 -7.72 24.78
C LEU A 395 -1.29 -7.75 24.36
N ALA A 396 -0.78 -8.95 24.06
CA ALA A 396 0.54 -9.09 23.44
C ALA A 396 0.42 -8.88 21.92
N CYS A 397 1.33 -8.12 21.32
CA CYS A 397 1.45 -8.07 19.87
C CYS A 397 1.87 -9.46 19.36
N PHE A 398 1.22 -9.93 18.29
CA PHE A 398 1.61 -11.17 17.61
C PHE A 398 2.49 -10.88 16.40
N ILE A 399 2.08 -9.92 15.56
CA ILE A 399 2.80 -9.51 14.35
C ILE A 399 2.25 -8.17 13.84
N GLN A 400 3.12 -7.31 13.30
CA GLN A 400 2.76 -6.01 12.73
C GLN A 400 2.66 -6.09 11.19
N PHE A 401 1.84 -5.25 10.55
CA PHE A 401 1.51 -5.40 9.12
C PHE A 401 2.48 -4.76 8.11
N GLU A 402 3.36 -3.87 8.56
CA GLU A 402 4.26 -3.08 7.70
C GLU A 402 5.05 -3.98 6.71
N ASN A 403 5.87 -4.88 7.25
CA ASN A 403 6.82 -5.68 6.47
C ASN A 403 6.35 -7.11 6.16
N ILE A 404 5.04 -7.39 6.20
CA ILE A 404 4.48 -8.71 5.87
C ILE A 404 3.36 -8.64 4.83
N ASN A 405 3.23 -9.69 4.02
CA ASN A 405 2.07 -9.89 3.15
C ASN A 405 1.24 -11.08 3.65
N VAL A 406 -0.06 -11.05 3.37
CA VAL A 406 -1.02 -12.12 3.70
C VAL A 406 -1.30 -13.00 2.48
N TYR A 407 -1.30 -14.31 2.70
CA TYR A 407 -1.50 -15.34 1.69
C TYR A 407 -2.56 -16.35 2.15
N TYR A 408 -3.25 -16.95 1.20
CA TYR A 408 -4.02 -18.17 1.43
C TYR A 408 -3.06 -19.36 1.49
N GLY A 409 -3.39 -20.35 2.32
CA GLY A 409 -2.63 -21.59 2.46
C GLY A 409 -3.39 -22.78 1.89
N SER A 410 -2.78 -23.50 0.93
CA SER A 410 -3.42 -24.60 0.22
C SER A 410 -2.97 -25.97 0.77
N GLN A 411 -3.89 -26.93 0.88
CA GLN A 411 -3.64 -28.32 1.32
C GLN A 411 -2.94 -28.47 2.70
N HIS A 412 -3.02 -27.45 3.56
CA HIS A 412 -2.32 -27.42 4.85
C HIS A 412 -2.77 -28.49 5.86
N LYS A 413 -3.98 -29.04 5.71
CA LYS A 413 -4.43 -30.22 6.46
C LYS A 413 -3.56 -31.44 6.16
N VAL A 414 -3.14 -31.59 4.90
CA VAL A 414 -2.22 -32.65 4.45
C VAL A 414 -0.77 -32.27 4.79
N LYS A 415 -0.27 -31.09 4.35
CA LYS A 415 1.14 -30.72 4.51
C LYS A 415 1.55 -30.53 5.97
N TYR A 416 0.73 -29.89 6.80
CA TYR A 416 1.08 -29.48 8.18
C TYR A 416 0.17 -30.04 9.28
N LYS A 417 -0.77 -30.95 8.96
CA LYS A 417 -1.78 -31.46 9.91
C LYS A 417 -2.66 -30.36 10.53
N ALA A 418 -3.02 -29.35 9.73
CA ALA A 418 -3.96 -28.30 10.14
C ALA A 418 -5.35 -28.89 10.47
N PRO A 419 -6.10 -28.32 11.43
CA PRO A 419 -7.48 -28.73 11.71
C PRO A 419 -8.41 -28.65 10.50
N THR A 420 -8.28 -27.59 9.70
CA THR A 420 -8.98 -27.35 8.44
C THR A 420 -7.99 -26.89 7.37
N ASP A 421 -8.39 -26.92 6.10
CA ASP A 421 -7.65 -26.28 5.01
C ASP A 421 -7.97 -24.77 4.89
N HIS A 422 -8.81 -24.21 5.77
CA HIS A 422 -9.11 -22.78 5.81
C HIS A 422 -7.96 -22.01 6.49
N CYS A 423 -6.82 -21.93 5.80
CA CYS A 423 -5.58 -21.35 6.32
C CYS A 423 -5.23 -20.01 5.67
N PHE A 424 -4.69 -19.10 6.47
CA PHE A 424 -3.92 -17.96 5.98
C PHE A 424 -2.49 -17.96 6.55
N VAL A 425 -1.59 -17.29 5.84
CA VAL A 425 -0.16 -17.26 6.13
C VAL A 425 0.35 -15.82 6.07
N LEU A 426 1.23 -15.49 7.01
CA LEU A 426 1.90 -14.20 7.10
C LEU A 426 3.41 -14.43 6.94
N LYS A 427 4.00 -13.81 5.92
CA LYS A 427 5.47 -13.82 5.69
C LYS A 427 5.98 -12.48 5.21
N HIS A 428 7.26 -12.22 5.46
CA HIS A 428 8.01 -11.17 4.76
C HIS A 428 8.16 -11.54 3.26
N PRO A 429 8.07 -10.59 2.31
CA PRO A 429 8.20 -10.88 0.88
C PRO A 429 9.47 -11.66 0.51
N GLN A 430 10.63 -11.25 1.05
CA GLN A 430 11.94 -11.91 0.87
C GLN A 430 12.01 -13.38 1.30
N ILE A 431 11.07 -13.88 2.13
CA ILE A 431 11.07 -15.31 2.50
C ILE A 431 10.45 -16.11 1.36
N GLN A 432 11.27 -16.92 0.70
CA GLN A 432 10.87 -17.73 -0.46
C GLN A 432 10.76 -19.24 -0.15
N LYS A 433 11.44 -19.73 0.91
CA LYS A 433 11.53 -21.15 1.31
C LYS A 433 11.08 -21.37 2.75
N GLU A 434 10.87 -22.61 3.19
CA GLU A 434 10.31 -22.90 4.54
C GLU A 434 11.15 -22.28 5.67
N SER A 435 10.48 -21.61 6.62
CA SER A 435 11.13 -20.82 7.67
C SER A 435 10.26 -20.67 8.91
N GLN A 436 10.88 -20.61 10.10
CA GLN A 436 10.21 -20.34 11.38
C GLN A 436 9.58 -18.94 11.47
N TYR A 437 10.02 -18.01 10.62
CA TYR A 437 9.50 -16.65 10.56
C TYR A 437 8.18 -16.55 9.78
N ILE A 438 7.80 -17.59 9.03
CA ILE A 438 6.48 -17.71 8.41
C ILE A 438 5.46 -18.14 9.47
N LYS A 439 4.41 -17.34 9.69
CA LYS A 439 3.35 -17.65 10.65
C LYS A 439 2.10 -18.16 9.93
N TYR A 440 1.69 -19.38 10.29
CA TYR A 440 0.55 -20.08 9.69
C TYR A 440 -0.62 -20.12 10.68
N LEU A 441 -1.79 -19.64 10.24
CA LEU A 441 -3.01 -19.59 11.03
C LEU A 441 -4.13 -20.33 10.30
N CYS A 442 -4.96 -21.04 11.06
CA CYS A 442 -6.07 -21.86 10.57
C CYS A 442 -7.36 -21.43 11.27
N CYS A 443 -8.43 -21.31 10.47
CA CYS A 443 -9.77 -20.94 10.89
C CYS A 443 -10.66 -22.18 11.05
N ASP A 444 -11.73 -22.09 11.84
CA ASP A 444 -12.73 -23.16 11.91
C ASP A 444 -13.55 -23.29 10.59
N ASP A 445 -13.66 -22.22 9.79
CA ASP A 445 -14.44 -22.18 8.55
C ASP A 445 -13.95 -21.14 7.50
N GLN A 446 -14.48 -21.22 6.27
CA GLN A 446 -14.13 -20.36 5.13
C GLN A 446 -14.56 -18.89 5.30
N ALA A 447 -15.69 -18.61 5.95
CA ALA A 447 -16.14 -17.23 6.16
C ALA A 447 -15.22 -16.53 7.16
N THR A 448 -14.84 -17.21 8.24
CA THR A 448 -13.83 -16.75 9.20
C THR A 448 -12.48 -16.49 8.51
N LEU A 449 -12.01 -17.37 7.62
CA LEU A 449 -10.83 -17.12 6.79
C LEU A 449 -10.95 -15.83 5.95
N HIS A 450 -12.09 -15.65 5.26
CA HIS A 450 -12.31 -14.48 4.42
C HIS A 450 -12.41 -13.17 5.23
N GLN A 451 -12.98 -13.20 6.43
CA GLN A 451 -12.96 -12.07 7.37
C GLN A 451 -11.53 -11.69 7.77
N TRP A 452 -10.71 -12.66 8.18
CA TRP A 452 -9.34 -12.39 8.62
C TRP A 452 -8.45 -11.86 7.49
N VAL A 453 -8.46 -12.49 6.30
CA VAL A 453 -7.64 -12.00 5.18
C VAL A 453 -8.09 -10.61 4.73
N THR A 454 -9.40 -10.36 4.61
CA THR A 454 -9.91 -9.02 4.24
C THR A 454 -9.61 -7.97 5.31
N GLY A 455 -9.81 -8.27 6.59
CA GLY A 455 -9.48 -7.37 7.70
C GLY A 455 -7.99 -7.00 7.75
N ILE A 456 -7.10 -7.97 7.52
CA ILE A 456 -5.64 -7.74 7.42
C ILE A 456 -5.31 -6.82 6.23
N ARG A 457 -5.97 -6.99 5.08
CA ARG A 457 -5.79 -6.11 3.92
C ARG A 457 -6.26 -4.68 4.19
N ILE A 458 -7.40 -4.50 4.87
CA ILE A 458 -7.88 -3.16 5.28
C ILE A 458 -6.84 -2.49 6.20
N ALA A 459 -6.34 -3.21 7.20
CA ALA A 459 -5.34 -2.69 8.13
C ALA A 459 -3.99 -2.36 7.47
N LYS A 460 -3.53 -3.19 6.51
CA LYS A 460 -2.25 -2.98 5.81
C LYS A 460 -2.31 -1.88 4.73
N TYR A 461 -3.35 -1.87 3.90
CA TYR A 461 -3.42 -1.05 2.69
C TYR A 461 -4.37 0.15 2.79
N GLY A 462 -5.24 0.17 3.79
CA GLY A 462 -6.10 1.31 4.11
C GLY A 462 -6.84 1.90 2.91
N ARG A 463 -6.75 3.22 2.75
CA ARG A 463 -7.45 4.00 1.72
C ARG A 463 -7.03 3.61 0.30
N THR A 464 -5.76 3.22 0.10
CA THR A 464 -5.27 2.77 -1.21
C THR A 464 -5.99 1.51 -1.71
N LEU A 465 -6.53 0.68 -0.80
CA LEU A 465 -7.37 -0.47 -1.17
C LEU A 465 -8.74 -0.04 -1.76
N TYR A 466 -9.26 1.09 -1.31
CA TYR A 466 -10.49 1.69 -1.82
C TYR A 466 -10.25 2.48 -3.11
N ASP A 467 -9.16 3.26 -3.18
CA ASP A 467 -8.72 3.95 -4.41
C ASP A 467 -8.51 2.93 -5.56
N ASN A 468 -7.89 1.78 -5.28
CA ASN A 468 -7.78 0.63 -6.18
C ASN A 468 -9.15 0.17 -6.73
N TYR A 469 -10.13 -0.06 -5.85
CA TYR A 469 -11.47 -0.49 -6.24
C TYR A 469 -12.19 0.55 -7.11
N LYS A 470 -12.16 1.84 -6.72
CA LYS A 470 -12.78 2.92 -7.53
C LYS A 470 -12.10 3.05 -8.90
N CYS A 471 -10.79 2.81 -9.00
CA CYS A 471 -10.06 2.71 -10.27
C CYS A 471 -10.54 1.53 -11.13
N ALA A 472 -10.64 0.33 -10.55
CA ALA A 472 -11.11 -0.87 -11.24
C ALA A 472 -12.55 -0.71 -11.77
N VAL A 473 -13.47 -0.18 -10.93
CA VAL A 473 -14.86 0.11 -11.33
C VAL A 473 -14.92 1.11 -12.49
N LYS A 474 -14.09 2.17 -12.47
CA LYS A 474 -14.00 3.15 -13.56
C LYS A 474 -13.52 2.50 -14.87
N LYS A 475 -12.54 1.61 -14.82
CA LYS A 475 -12.02 0.88 -15.99
C LYS A 475 -13.05 -0.09 -16.57
N ALA A 476 -13.73 -0.87 -15.72
CA ALA A 476 -14.82 -1.75 -16.13
C ALA A 476 -15.97 -0.98 -16.81
N GLY A 477 -16.37 0.16 -16.22
CA GLY A 477 -17.39 1.03 -16.80
C GLY A 477 -17.04 1.56 -18.19
N LEU A 478 -15.77 1.91 -18.43
CA LEU A 478 -15.29 2.32 -19.75
C LEU A 478 -15.29 1.17 -20.77
N SER A 479 -14.87 -0.04 -20.37
CA SER A 479 -14.86 -1.22 -21.26
C SER A 479 -16.25 -1.52 -21.83
N SER A 480 -17.28 -1.48 -20.96
CA SER A 480 -18.67 -1.72 -21.37
C SER A 480 -19.22 -0.73 -22.42
N HIS A 481 -18.60 0.44 -22.58
CA HIS A 481 -18.96 1.39 -23.64
C HIS A 481 -18.41 0.96 -25.01
N TRP A 482 -17.18 0.43 -25.06
CA TRP A 482 -16.58 -0.09 -26.31
C TRP A 482 -17.36 -1.28 -26.87
N THR A 483 -17.80 -2.21 -26.02
CA THR A 483 -18.66 -3.34 -26.45
C THR A 483 -20.02 -2.90 -27.00
N ASN A 484 -20.51 -1.71 -26.64
CA ASN A 484 -21.76 -1.15 -27.16
C ASN A 484 -21.57 -0.32 -28.44
N GLN A 485 -20.41 0.29 -28.66
CA GLN A 485 -20.13 1.06 -29.88
C GLN A 485 -19.73 0.20 -31.10
N GLY A 486 -19.43 -1.09 -30.92
CA GLY A 486 -19.13 -2.02 -32.02
C GLY A 486 -20.30 -2.33 -32.96
N THR A 487 -21.52 -1.89 -32.63
CA THR A 487 -22.75 -2.22 -33.38
C THR A 487 -23.35 -0.96 -34.03
N VAL A 488 -22.78 -0.52 -35.14
CA VAL A 488 -23.37 0.49 -36.04
C VAL A 488 -23.64 -0.18 -37.39
N GLU A 489 -24.91 -0.42 -37.72
CA GLU A 489 -25.29 -0.94 -39.04
C GLU A 489 -25.02 0.09 -40.14
N PRO A 490 -24.52 -0.32 -41.33
CA PRO A 490 -24.45 0.55 -42.49
C PRO A 490 -25.87 0.84 -43.02
N ALA A 491 -26.23 2.12 -43.13
CA ALA A 491 -27.54 2.50 -43.67
C ALA A 491 -27.70 2.10 -45.15
N ALA A 492 -28.72 1.30 -45.45
CA ALA A 492 -29.02 0.85 -46.81
C ALA A 492 -29.98 1.84 -47.55
N PRO A 493 -29.77 2.10 -48.85
CA PRO A 493 -30.68 2.92 -49.67
C PRO A 493 -31.95 2.14 -50.08
N ALA A 494 -33.01 2.88 -50.41
CA ALA A 494 -34.34 2.31 -50.69
C ALA A 494 -34.49 1.73 -52.12
N GLY A 495 -35.25 0.64 -52.26
CA GLY A 495 -35.61 0.01 -53.55
C GLY A 495 -36.77 -0.99 -53.41
N SER A 496 -37.70 -1.01 -54.38
CA SER A 496 -39.05 -1.60 -54.25
C SER A 496 -39.21 -3.06 -54.74
N LEU A 497 -39.99 -3.84 -53.96
CA LEU A 497 -41.02 -4.83 -54.37
C LEU A 497 -40.79 -5.73 -55.60
N SER A 498 -40.83 -7.07 -55.40
CA SER A 498 -41.91 -7.94 -55.94
C SER A 498 -41.87 -9.37 -55.34
N ALA A 499 -42.90 -10.18 -55.61
CA ALA A 499 -43.22 -11.43 -54.94
C ALA A 499 -42.51 -12.70 -55.50
N GLY A 500 -42.35 -13.70 -54.64
CA GLY A 500 -41.98 -15.09 -55.00
C GLY A 500 -41.76 -15.95 -53.75
N ALA A 501 -42.38 -17.13 -53.68
CA ALA A 501 -42.30 -18.02 -52.51
C ALA A 501 -41.73 -19.39 -52.88
N VAL A 502 -40.88 -19.96 -52.00
CA VAL A 502 -40.65 -21.40 -51.76
C VAL A 502 -39.77 -21.57 -50.50
N GLN A 503 -39.74 -22.77 -49.90
CA GLN A 503 -39.23 -23.07 -48.55
C GLN A 503 -37.70 -23.26 -48.48
N SER A 504 -37.06 -22.94 -47.34
CA SER A 504 -36.55 -23.95 -46.38
C SER A 504 -35.63 -23.39 -45.26
N ASN A 505 -35.52 -24.14 -44.17
CA ASN A 505 -34.61 -24.10 -43.00
C ASN A 505 -33.63 -22.91 -42.78
N GLY A 506 -33.69 -22.35 -41.55
CA GLY A 506 -32.67 -21.45 -41.00
C GLY A 506 -33.00 -20.99 -39.57
N GLN A 507 -32.97 -21.89 -38.58
CA GLN A 507 -33.43 -21.57 -37.22
C GLN A 507 -32.30 -20.96 -36.36
N ILE A 508 -32.55 -19.76 -35.81
CA ILE A 508 -31.62 -18.99 -34.97
C ILE A 508 -31.48 -19.66 -33.58
N PRO A 509 -30.25 -19.97 -33.11
CA PRO A 509 -30.01 -20.34 -31.72
C PRO A 509 -30.09 -19.09 -30.82
N GLN A 510 -30.99 -19.08 -29.84
CA GLN A 510 -30.98 -18.02 -28.80
C GLN A 510 -29.82 -18.20 -27.83
N ILE A 511 -29.21 -17.08 -27.42
CA ILE A 511 -28.23 -17.05 -26.33
C ILE A 511 -28.98 -17.22 -25.00
N VAL A 512 -29.06 -18.46 -24.52
CA VAL A 512 -29.62 -18.79 -23.20
C VAL A 512 -28.61 -18.46 -22.12
N ARG A 513 -28.92 -17.47 -21.27
CA ARG A 513 -28.23 -17.26 -19.98
C ARG A 513 -28.28 -18.56 -19.17
N ARG A 514 -27.13 -19.16 -18.87
CA ARG A 514 -27.04 -20.29 -17.92
C ARG A 514 -26.92 -19.77 -16.50
N SER A 515 -27.97 -19.98 -15.72
CA SER A 515 -27.94 -19.85 -14.26
C SER A 515 -27.04 -20.92 -13.63
N SER A 516 -26.64 -20.65 -12.39
CA SER A 516 -26.00 -21.57 -11.44
C SER A 516 -26.51 -23.02 -11.51
N ALA A 517 -25.57 -23.98 -11.55
CA ALA A 517 -25.88 -25.39 -11.37
C ALA A 517 -25.83 -25.76 -9.87
N GLU A 518 -27.00 -26.03 -9.29
CA GLU A 518 -27.11 -26.69 -7.98
C GLU A 518 -26.91 -28.21 -8.14
N PHE A 519 -26.31 -28.86 -7.14
CA PHE A 519 -26.15 -30.32 -7.12
C PHE A 519 -27.42 -30.99 -6.57
N PRO A 520 -28.05 -31.95 -7.29
CA PRO A 520 -29.22 -32.65 -6.79
C PRO A 520 -28.86 -33.76 -5.81
N GLU A 521 -29.43 -33.73 -4.61
CA GLU A 521 -29.40 -34.87 -3.69
C GLU A 521 -30.08 -36.09 -4.31
N THR A 522 -29.42 -37.26 -4.28
CA THR A 522 -30.02 -38.52 -4.74
C THR A 522 -30.31 -39.44 -3.55
N GLN A 523 -31.53 -39.31 -3.01
CA GLN A 523 -31.98 -40.04 -1.83
C GLN A 523 -32.10 -41.55 -2.12
N LYS A 524 -31.10 -42.35 -1.71
CA LYS A 524 -31.10 -43.81 -1.93
C LYS A 524 -31.28 -44.56 -0.60
N LYS A 525 -32.52 -45.01 -0.38
CA LYS A 525 -32.92 -45.76 0.81
C LYS A 525 -32.25 -47.15 0.85
N VAL A 526 -31.62 -47.47 1.97
CA VAL A 526 -31.13 -48.83 2.31
C VAL A 526 -31.51 -49.07 3.77
N ASP A 527 -32.26 -50.14 4.02
CA ASP A 527 -32.79 -50.43 5.36
C ASP A 527 -31.71 -51.07 6.25
N ALA A 528 -31.73 -50.76 7.55
CA ALA A 528 -30.87 -51.36 8.57
C ALA A 528 -31.73 -52.25 9.51
N PRO A 529 -31.26 -53.45 9.90
CA PRO A 529 -32.03 -54.33 10.77
C PRO A 529 -31.99 -53.88 12.23
N GLU A 530 -33.13 -53.93 12.91
CA GLU A 530 -33.20 -53.78 14.36
C GLU A 530 -32.53 -54.97 15.08
N VAL A 531 -31.78 -54.69 16.14
CA VAL A 531 -31.37 -55.70 17.11
C VAL A 531 -31.93 -55.30 18.47
N GLN A 532 -32.84 -56.11 18.99
CA GLN A 532 -33.47 -55.90 20.29
C GLN A 532 -32.45 -56.10 21.42
N VAL A 533 -32.36 -55.14 22.34
CA VAL A 533 -31.69 -55.33 23.63
C VAL A 533 -32.74 -55.79 24.64
N SER A 534 -32.60 -57.02 25.12
CA SER A 534 -33.44 -57.54 26.21
C SER A 534 -33.07 -56.90 27.54
N SER A 535 -34.06 -56.65 28.38
CA SER A 535 -33.88 -56.25 29.77
C SER A 535 -33.31 -57.39 30.62
N TYR A 536 -32.31 -57.09 31.46
CA TYR A 536 -32.19 -57.57 32.85
C TYR A 536 -31.35 -56.57 33.66
#